data_AF-A0A1W9N2B8-F1
#
_entry.id   AF-A0A1W9N2B8-F1
#
_cell.length_a   1.000
_cell.length_b   1.000
_cell.length_c   1.000
_cell.angle_alpha   90.00
_cell.angle_beta   90.00
_cell.angle_gamma   90.00
#
_symmetry.space_group_name_H-M   'P 1'
#
loop_
_entity.id
_entity.type
_entity.pdbx_description
1 polymer ?
#
loop_
_entity_poly.entity_id
_entity_poly.type
_entity_poly.pdbx_seq_one_letter_code
_entity_poly.pdbx_strand_id
1 'polypeptide(L)'
;MIKMNAVHSEKENPGADSSKKIRYRRGTMKQIYYCLICGFMFFASLFQPARAEEKAMPEDIIKKIREASEFLSRTKEAGLETFNERKGRWVFKDTYIFVFDCDKGRIIAHPINPKLIGKNLMGLKDFKGNYFFAQLCAVSHSNQGGWVEYWWPKVDEDKLYRKISLMVQVPGTSYQVGGGIYDEAMSVRDLEKLLK
;
A
#
# COMPACT_ATOMS: atom_id res chain seq x y z
N MET A 1 -19.95 41.72 -89.76
CA MET A 1 -20.34 43.08 -90.19
C MET A 1 -20.90 43.82 -88.99
N ILE A 2 -20.40 45.04 -88.75
CA ILE A 2 -21.13 46.23 -88.24
C ILE A 2 -21.67 46.11 -86.79
N LYS A 3 -20.97 46.68 -85.79
CA LYS A 3 -20.99 48.07 -85.28
C LYS A 3 -22.18 48.40 -84.35
N MET A 4 -21.78 48.81 -83.14
CA MET A 4 -22.13 50.07 -82.45
C MET A 4 -23.48 50.26 -81.73
N ASN A 5 -23.29 50.68 -80.47
CA ASN A 5 -23.92 51.79 -79.74
C ASN A 5 -25.36 51.59 -79.25
N ALA A 6 -25.61 51.46 -77.95
CA ALA A 6 -25.46 52.43 -76.84
C ALA A 6 -26.72 53.27 -76.62
N VAL A 7 -26.89 53.70 -75.36
CA VAL A 7 -27.86 54.69 -74.84
C VAL A 7 -29.21 54.04 -74.49
N HIS A 8 -29.78 54.11 -73.28
CA HIS A 8 -29.73 55.14 -72.24
C HIS A 8 -30.03 54.52 -70.86
N SER A 9 -29.38 55.02 -69.82
CA SER A 9 -29.68 54.78 -68.40
C SER A 9 -30.10 56.12 -67.82
N GLU A 10 -31.29 56.22 -67.21
CA GLU A 10 -31.47 56.96 -65.96
C GLU A 10 -32.84 56.73 -65.27
N LYS A 11 -32.74 56.60 -63.94
CA LYS A 11 -33.68 56.95 -62.85
C LYS A 11 -34.63 55.90 -62.23
N GLU A 12 -34.12 55.36 -61.12
CA GLU A 12 -34.66 55.40 -59.74
C GLU A 12 -35.99 54.69 -59.37
N ASN A 13 -35.82 53.48 -58.77
CA ASN A 13 -36.12 53.04 -57.38
C ASN A 13 -37.44 53.50 -56.67
N PRO A 14 -38.01 52.75 -55.68
CA PRO A 14 -37.67 51.42 -55.15
C PRO A 14 -38.87 50.46 -55.05
N GLY A 15 -38.74 49.27 -55.63
CA GLY A 15 -39.72 48.19 -55.52
C GLY A 15 -39.14 46.99 -54.76
N ALA A 16 -39.76 46.70 -53.61
CA ALA A 16 -39.93 45.39 -53.01
C ALA A 16 -38.68 44.55 -52.65
N ASP A 17 -38.43 44.54 -51.33
CA ASP A 17 -38.34 43.32 -50.51
C ASP A 17 -37.30 42.25 -50.93
N SER A 18 -36.05 42.50 -50.54
CA SER A 18 -35.08 41.44 -50.33
C SER A 18 -35.08 41.02 -48.86
N SER A 19 -35.46 39.78 -48.57
CA SER A 19 -34.46 38.79 -48.13
C SER A 19 -35.13 37.51 -47.66
N LYS A 20 -34.63 36.43 -48.22
CA LYS A 20 -34.94 35.06 -47.85
C LYS A 20 -34.65 34.84 -46.37
N LYS A 21 -35.66 34.28 -45.69
CA LYS A 21 -35.62 33.57 -44.41
C LYS A 21 -34.23 33.05 -44.02
N ILE A 22 -33.69 33.53 -42.90
CA ILE A 22 -32.88 32.71 -42.01
C ILE A 22 -33.48 32.83 -40.61
N ARG A 23 -34.21 31.79 -40.22
CA ARG A 23 -34.80 31.65 -38.88
C ARG A 23 -33.68 31.24 -37.93
N TYR A 24 -33.07 32.21 -37.25
CA TYR A 24 -32.12 31.94 -36.17
C TYR A 24 -32.89 31.33 -34.99
N ARG A 25 -32.75 30.01 -34.80
CA ARG A 25 -33.28 29.30 -33.63
C ARG A 25 -32.53 29.81 -32.39
N ARG A 26 -33.19 30.66 -31.59
CA ARG A 26 -32.80 30.95 -30.21
C ARG A 26 -32.91 29.66 -29.39
N GLY A 27 -31.82 28.92 -29.32
CA GLY A 27 -31.63 27.80 -28.40
C GLY A 27 -30.14 27.60 -28.20
N THR A 28 -29.77 27.13 -27.01
CA THR A 28 -28.46 26.52 -26.70
C THR A 28 -27.25 27.40 -26.36
N MET A 29 -27.36 28.71 -26.06
CA MET A 29 -26.20 29.44 -25.48
C MET A 29 -25.95 29.13 -23.99
N LYS A 30 -26.99 28.77 -23.20
CA LYS A 30 -26.80 28.37 -21.79
C LYS A 30 -26.26 26.95 -21.62
N GLN A 31 -26.54 26.02 -22.55
CA GLN A 31 -26.06 24.64 -22.49
C GLN A 31 -24.55 24.50 -22.81
N ILE A 32 -24.01 25.38 -23.67
CA ILE A 32 -22.59 25.35 -24.05
C ILE A 32 -21.70 25.80 -22.89
N TYR A 33 -22.15 26.77 -22.08
CA TYR A 33 -21.41 27.21 -20.89
C TYR A 33 -21.35 26.15 -19.79
N TYR A 34 -22.40 25.35 -19.60
CA TYR A 34 -22.36 24.22 -18.66
C TYR A 34 -21.44 23.09 -19.14
N CYS A 35 -21.35 22.82 -20.45
CA CYS A 35 -20.41 21.84 -20.99
C CYS A 35 -18.94 22.24 -20.81
N LEU A 36 -18.61 23.54 -20.88
CA LEU A 36 -17.24 24.02 -20.72
C LEU A 36 -16.79 24.07 -19.25
N ILE A 37 -17.70 24.35 -18.30
CA ILE A 37 -17.40 24.33 -16.87
C ILE A 37 -17.35 22.89 -16.32
N CYS A 38 -18.23 22.00 -16.79
CA CYS A 38 -18.18 20.57 -16.43
C CYS A 38 -16.97 19.86 -17.03
N GLY A 39 -16.50 20.24 -18.22
CA GLY A 39 -15.31 19.66 -18.84
C GLY A 39 -14.02 19.98 -18.08
N PHE A 40 -13.92 21.17 -17.47
CA PHE A 40 -12.73 21.58 -16.71
C PHE A 40 -12.71 21.02 -15.28
N MET A 41 -13.86 20.82 -14.64
CA MET A 41 -13.94 20.16 -13.32
C MET A 41 -13.75 18.64 -13.39
N PHE A 42 -13.95 18.00 -14.55
CA PHE A 42 -13.77 16.55 -14.69
C PHE A 42 -12.30 16.15 -14.90
N PHE A 43 -11.47 17.03 -15.49
CA PHE A 43 -10.08 16.68 -15.82
C PHE A 43 -9.09 16.82 -14.65
N ALA A 44 -9.47 17.50 -13.57
CA ALA A 44 -8.59 17.71 -12.40
C ALA A 44 -8.61 16.56 -11.37
N SER A 45 -9.30 15.45 -11.65
CA SER A 45 -9.60 14.40 -10.65
C SER A 45 -8.78 13.11 -10.78
N LEU A 46 -7.87 12.98 -11.76
CA LEU A 46 -7.18 11.71 -12.04
C LEU A 46 -5.70 11.66 -11.65
N PHE A 47 -5.16 12.69 -11.00
CA PHE A 47 -3.81 12.60 -10.42
C PHE A 47 -3.89 12.39 -8.91
N GLN A 48 -4.30 11.20 -8.50
CA GLN A 48 -4.00 10.72 -7.16
C GLN A 48 -2.53 10.29 -7.16
N PRO A 49 -1.62 10.98 -6.43
CA PRO A 49 -0.27 10.47 -6.26
C PRO A 49 -0.38 9.09 -5.61
N ALA A 50 0.27 8.09 -6.20
CA ALA A 50 0.41 6.79 -5.56
C ALA A 50 0.98 7.02 -4.16
N ARG A 51 0.18 6.70 -3.13
CA ARG A 51 0.63 6.81 -1.74
C ARG A 51 1.82 5.87 -1.62
N ALA A 52 3.03 6.43 -1.57
CA ALA A 52 4.22 5.64 -1.27
C ALA A 52 3.94 4.90 0.04
N GLU A 53 4.11 3.58 0.02
CA GLU A 53 3.97 2.75 1.19
C GLU A 53 4.96 3.27 2.24
N GLU A 54 4.46 3.68 3.41
CA GLU A 54 5.31 4.16 4.49
C GLU A 54 6.14 2.97 4.99
N LYS A 55 7.46 3.03 4.87
CA LYS A 55 8.36 1.95 5.32
C LYS A 55 8.56 1.96 6.83
N ALA A 56 8.53 0.79 7.45
CA ALA A 56 8.90 0.64 8.86
C ALA A 56 10.41 0.81 9.08
N MET A 57 10.77 1.53 10.13
CA MET A 57 12.15 1.70 10.59
C MET A 57 12.47 0.70 11.72
N PRO A 58 13.75 0.38 11.98
CA PRO A 58 14.15 -0.52 13.07
C PRO A 58 13.51 -0.17 14.43
N GLU A 59 13.45 1.10 14.76
CA GLU A 59 12.90 1.61 16.02
C GLU A 59 11.38 1.37 16.09
N ASP A 60 10.67 1.46 14.96
CA ASP A 60 9.25 1.12 14.88
C ASP A 60 9.04 -0.37 15.20
N ILE A 61 9.88 -1.25 14.68
CA ILE A 61 9.83 -2.69 14.95
C ILE A 61 10.08 -2.97 16.42
N ILE A 62 11.15 -2.42 16.99
CA ILE A 62 11.50 -2.61 18.40
C ILE A 62 10.33 -2.18 19.27
N LYS A 63 9.82 -0.96 19.08
CA LYS A 63 8.67 -0.45 19.84
C LYS A 63 7.46 -1.37 19.70
N LYS A 64 7.10 -1.75 18.48
CA LYS A 64 5.90 -2.57 18.23
C LYS A 64 6.00 -3.98 18.79
N ILE A 65 7.19 -4.58 18.74
CA ILE A 65 7.48 -5.90 19.32
C ILE A 65 7.38 -5.87 20.84
N ARG A 66 7.87 -4.81 21.49
CA ARG A 66 7.71 -4.64 22.94
C ARG A 66 6.23 -4.47 23.32
N GLU A 67 5.50 -3.63 22.60
CA GLU A 67 4.04 -3.48 22.79
C GLU A 67 3.29 -4.82 22.63
N ALA A 68 3.65 -5.61 21.61
CA ALA A 68 3.06 -6.93 21.37
C ALA A 68 3.39 -7.92 22.48
N SER A 69 4.65 -7.95 22.95
CA SER A 69 5.09 -8.82 24.03
C SER A 69 4.38 -8.48 25.34
N GLU A 70 4.30 -7.20 25.71
CA GLU A 70 3.58 -6.75 26.90
C GLU A 70 2.07 -6.99 26.82
N PHE A 71 1.48 -6.85 25.63
CA PHE A 71 0.08 -7.17 25.43
C PHE A 71 -0.18 -8.66 25.64
N LEU A 72 0.64 -9.52 25.04
CA LEU A 72 0.45 -10.97 25.09
C LEU A 72 0.87 -11.58 26.42
N SER A 73 1.80 -10.98 27.17
CA SER A 73 2.12 -11.42 28.54
C SER A 73 0.95 -11.21 29.50
N ARG A 74 0.17 -10.13 29.31
CA ARG A 74 -1.03 -9.82 30.11
C ARG A 74 -2.24 -10.63 29.69
N THR A 75 -2.48 -10.74 28.39
CA THR A 75 -3.70 -11.35 27.83
C THR A 75 -3.57 -12.84 27.58
N LYS A 76 -2.34 -13.35 27.45
CA LYS A 76 -2.03 -14.75 27.14
C LYS A 76 -2.79 -15.23 25.91
N GLU A 77 -3.36 -16.44 25.95
CA GLU A 77 -4.11 -17.04 24.84
C GLU A 77 -5.28 -16.17 24.36
N ALA A 78 -5.93 -15.42 25.26
CA ALA A 78 -7.08 -14.59 24.90
C ALA A 78 -6.72 -13.43 23.95
N GLY A 79 -5.45 -13.01 23.91
CA GLY A 79 -4.98 -11.95 23.02
C GLY A 79 -4.57 -12.41 21.62
N LEU A 80 -4.38 -13.72 21.42
CA LEU A 80 -3.79 -14.27 20.19
C LEU A 80 -4.59 -13.92 18.93
N GLU A 81 -5.92 -13.92 19.02
CA GLU A 81 -6.78 -13.70 17.85
C GLU A 81 -6.58 -12.31 17.23
N THR A 82 -6.24 -11.30 18.04
CA THR A 82 -5.99 -9.94 17.52
C THR A 82 -4.84 -9.91 16.51
N PHE A 83 -3.87 -10.83 16.62
CA PHE A 83 -2.72 -10.95 15.70
C PHE A 83 -3.09 -11.56 14.34
N ASN A 84 -4.31 -12.11 14.17
CA ASN A 84 -4.79 -12.63 12.90
C ASN A 84 -5.54 -11.57 12.06
N GLU A 85 -5.83 -10.41 12.64
CA GLU A 85 -6.55 -9.34 11.96
C GLU A 85 -5.67 -8.65 10.90
N ARG A 86 -5.96 -8.89 9.62
CA ARG A 86 -5.24 -8.26 8.50
C ARG A 86 -5.26 -6.73 8.53
N LYS A 87 -6.34 -6.14 9.02
CA LYS A 87 -6.49 -4.68 9.20
C LYS A 87 -6.41 -4.27 10.68
N GLY A 88 -5.80 -5.12 11.50
CA GLY A 88 -5.66 -4.91 12.93
C GLY A 88 -4.40 -4.12 13.30
N ARG A 89 -4.26 -3.83 14.60
CA ARG A 89 -3.19 -3.00 15.15
C ARG A 89 -1.76 -3.56 14.98
N TRP A 90 -1.64 -4.83 14.59
CA TRP A 90 -0.38 -5.55 14.42
C TRP A 90 0.10 -5.57 12.97
N VAL A 91 -0.67 -5.03 12.05
CA VAL A 91 -0.25 -4.70 10.68
C VAL A 91 -0.08 -3.18 10.62
N PHE A 92 1.10 -2.71 10.24
CA PHE A 92 1.45 -1.30 10.29
C PHE A 92 2.49 -1.01 9.22
N LYS A 93 2.43 0.18 8.61
CA LYS A 93 3.38 0.55 7.55
C LYS A 93 3.40 -0.56 6.47
N ASP A 94 4.58 -1.00 6.04
CA ASP A 94 4.78 -2.10 5.09
C ASP A 94 5.04 -3.47 5.76
N THR A 95 4.70 -3.63 7.04
CA THR A 95 5.07 -4.82 7.83
C THR A 95 3.99 -5.25 8.84
N TYR A 96 4.30 -6.28 9.61
CA TYR A 96 3.38 -6.91 10.55
C TYR A 96 4.11 -7.66 11.67
N ILE A 97 3.38 -7.93 12.75
CA ILE A 97 3.80 -8.83 13.84
C ILE A 97 3.16 -10.22 13.63
N PHE A 98 3.94 -11.28 13.85
CA PHE A 98 3.48 -12.66 13.90
C PHE A 98 3.78 -13.28 15.26
N VAL A 99 3.08 -14.35 15.59
CA VAL A 99 3.27 -15.11 16.85
C VAL A 99 3.71 -16.52 16.53
N PHE A 100 4.79 -16.97 17.17
CA PHE A 100 5.35 -18.31 17.03
C PHE A 100 5.40 -19.02 18.38
N ASP A 101 5.42 -20.34 18.37
CA ASP A 101 5.57 -21.22 19.52
C ASP A 101 6.79 -22.09 19.24
N CYS A 102 7.96 -21.67 19.74
CA CYS A 102 9.24 -22.32 19.49
C CYS A 102 9.31 -23.74 20.04
N ASP A 103 8.66 -23.99 21.18
CA ASP A 103 8.65 -25.32 21.81
C ASP A 103 7.93 -26.35 20.93
N LYS A 104 6.84 -25.94 20.28
CA LYS A 104 6.08 -26.78 19.33
C LYS A 104 6.53 -26.60 17.88
N GLY A 105 7.43 -25.66 17.62
CA GLY A 105 7.93 -25.31 16.30
C GLY A 105 6.86 -24.80 15.34
N ARG A 106 5.76 -24.21 15.83
CA ARG A 106 4.58 -23.88 15.02
C ARG A 106 4.22 -22.41 15.07
N ILE A 107 3.66 -21.91 13.99
CA ILE A 107 3.13 -20.54 13.94
C ILE A 107 1.71 -20.48 14.49
N ILE A 108 1.46 -19.50 15.34
CA ILE A 108 0.21 -19.36 16.11
C ILE A 108 -0.68 -18.28 15.52
N ALA A 109 -0.08 -17.19 15.05
CA ALA A 109 -0.80 -16.11 14.38
C ALA A 109 0.06 -15.51 13.25
N HIS A 110 -0.59 -15.23 12.11
CA HIS A 110 0.06 -14.56 10.98
C HIS A 110 -0.99 -13.77 10.18
N PRO A 111 -1.04 -12.42 10.29
CA PRO A 111 -2.15 -11.63 9.75
C PRO A 111 -2.19 -11.59 8.22
N ILE A 112 -1.04 -11.79 7.56
CA ILE A 112 -0.95 -11.72 6.09
C ILE A 112 -1.14 -13.09 5.42
N ASN A 113 -0.70 -14.18 6.04
CA ASN A 113 -0.73 -15.53 5.47
C ASN A 113 -1.33 -16.53 6.48
N PRO A 114 -2.66 -16.53 6.65
CA PRO A 114 -3.35 -17.39 7.61
C PRO A 114 -3.20 -18.89 7.28
N LYS A 115 -2.82 -19.25 6.04
CA LYS A 115 -2.55 -20.64 5.65
C LYS A 115 -1.32 -21.24 6.34
N LEU A 116 -0.51 -20.43 7.02
CA LEU A 116 0.62 -20.90 7.81
C LEU A 116 0.20 -21.35 9.21
N ILE A 117 -0.87 -20.78 9.77
CA ILE A 117 -1.32 -21.01 11.16
C ILE A 117 -1.44 -22.51 11.46
N GLY A 118 -0.80 -22.94 12.55
CA GLY A 118 -0.77 -24.32 13.02
C GLY A 118 0.31 -25.22 12.39
N LYS A 119 0.97 -24.78 11.30
CA LYS A 119 2.03 -25.57 10.67
C LYS A 119 3.32 -25.51 11.47
N ASN A 120 4.03 -26.63 11.52
CA ASN A 120 5.41 -26.65 11.98
C ASN A 120 6.32 -26.08 10.89
N LEU A 121 7.05 -25.00 11.20
CA LEU A 121 7.90 -24.27 10.24
C LEU A 121 9.39 -24.32 10.60
N MET A 122 9.79 -25.14 11.58
CA MET A 122 11.21 -25.24 11.97
C MET A 122 12.11 -25.77 10.85
N GLY A 123 11.56 -26.62 9.97
CA GLY A 123 12.23 -27.13 8.78
C GLY A 123 12.07 -26.24 7.54
N LEU A 124 11.33 -25.13 7.61
CA LEU A 124 11.14 -24.23 6.49
C LEU A 124 12.45 -23.50 6.17
N LYS A 125 12.84 -23.52 4.90
CA LYS A 125 13.96 -22.75 4.37
C LYS A 125 13.47 -21.53 3.62
N ASP A 126 14.20 -20.44 3.71
CA ASP A 126 14.06 -19.33 2.76
C ASP A 126 14.71 -19.65 1.41
N PHE A 127 14.66 -18.70 0.47
CA PHE A 127 15.28 -18.83 -0.85
C PHE A 127 16.80 -19.05 -0.83
N LYS A 128 17.49 -18.66 0.25
CA LYS A 128 18.93 -18.83 0.43
C LYS A 128 19.28 -20.14 1.16
N GLY A 129 18.28 -20.91 1.59
CA GLY A 129 18.47 -22.18 2.29
C GLY A 129 18.54 -22.05 3.82
N ASN A 130 18.25 -20.88 4.38
CA ASN A 130 18.32 -20.62 5.83
C ASN A 130 17.08 -21.17 6.54
N TYR A 131 17.29 -21.91 7.63
CA TYR A 131 16.22 -22.32 8.56
C TYR A 131 15.85 -21.16 9.49
N PHE A 132 15.26 -20.10 8.94
CA PHE A 132 15.13 -18.82 9.63
C PHE A 132 14.20 -18.87 10.85
N PHE A 133 13.15 -19.70 10.88
CA PHE A 133 12.33 -19.88 12.10
C PHE A 133 13.13 -20.53 13.24
N ALA A 134 14.00 -21.50 12.93
CA ALA A 134 14.87 -22.10 13.93
C ALA A 134 15.90 -21.08 14.47
N GLN A 135 16.47 -20.26 13.58
CA GLN A 135 17.37 -19.17 13.97
C GLN A 135 16.66 -18.10 14.82
N LEU A 136 15.44 -17.71 14.44
CA LEU A 136 14.60 -16.76 15.19
C LEU A 136 14.30 -17.28 16.60
N CYS A 137 13.96 -18.57 16.73
CA CYS A 137 13.79 -19.20 18.03
C CYS A 137 15.08 -19.13 18.87
N ALA A 138 16.22 -19.49 18.28
CA ALA A 138 17.51 -19.46 18.97
C ALA A 138 17.86 -18.07 19.53
N VAL A 139 17.64 -17.00 18.77
CA VAL A 139 17.94 -15.63 19.22
C VAL A 139 16.88 -15.04 20.16
N SER A 140 15.65 -15.54 20.12
CA SER A 140 14.53 -15.00 20.91
C SER A 140 14.69 -15.17 22.42
N HIS A 141 15.53 -16.13 22.85
CA HIS A 141 15.83 -16.42 24.26
C HIS A 141 16.83 -15.44 24.90
N SER A 142 17.43 -14.55 24.12
CA SER A 142 18.21 -13.45 24.68
C SER A 142 17.29 -12.49 25.45
N ASN A 143 17.80 -11.81 26.48
CA ASN A 143 17.03 -10.84 27.28
C ASN A 143 16.31 -9.78 26.44
N GLN A 144 16.85 -9.47 25.25
CA GLN A 144 16.33 -8.42 24.38
C GLN A 144 15.73 -8.97 23.09
N GLY A 145 15.75 -10.29 22.90
CA GLY A 145 15.55 -10.96 21.62
C GLY A 145 16.77 -10.81 20.71
N GLY A 146 16.58 -11.07 19.42
CA GLY A 146 17.63 -10.84 18.44
C GLY A 146 17.10 -10.80 17.01
N TRP A 147 17.96 -10.33 16.11
CA TRP A 147 17.63 -10.10 14.71
C TRP A 147 18.08 -11.28 13.84
N VAL A 148 17.23 -11.69 12.90
CA VAL A 148 17.54 -12.70 11.88
C VAL A 148 17.17 -12.18 10.50
N GLU A 149 18.10 -12.33 9.57
CA GLU A 149 17.94 -12.02 8.15
C GLU A 149 17.43 -13.23 7.38
N TYR A 150 16.45 -13.02 6.50
CA TYR A 150 15.89 -14.04 5.61
C TYR A 150 15.14 -13.40 4.43
N TRP A 151 14.72 -14.20 3.46
CA TRP A 151 13.95 -13.73 2.29
C TRP A 151 12.47 -14.10 2.41
N TRP A 152 11.61 -13.09 2.35
CA TRP A 152 10.17 -13.25 2.57
C TRP A 152 9.36 -12.26 1.72
N PRO A 153 8.13 -12.63 1.28
CA PRO A 153 7.26 -11.72 0.56
C PRO A 153 6.77 -10.56 1.44
N LYS A 154 6.57 -9.40 0.81
CA LYS A 154 5.87 -8.26 1.41
C LYS A 154 4.36 -8.50 1.48
N VAL A 155 3.65 -7.58 2.11
CA VAL A 155 2.19 -7.59 2.11
C VAL A 155 1.69 -7.44 0.67
N ASP A 156 0.81 -8.32 0.21
CA ASP A 156 0.21 -8.29 -1.13
C ASP A 156 1.18 -8.43 -2.31
N GLU A 157 2.40 -8.95 -2.06
CA GLU A 157 3.37 -9.23 -3.10
C GLU A 157 3.83 -10.69 -3.05
N ASP A 158 4.04 -11.32 -4.23
CA ASP A 158 4.61 -12.67 -4.31
C ASP A 158 6.15 -12.66 -4.41
N LYS A 159 6.72 -11.50 -4.73
CA LYS A 159 8.17 -11.34 -4.85
C LYS A 159 8.83 -11.41 -3.48
N LEU A 160 9.96 -12.12 -3.41
CA LEU A 160 10.76 -12.23 -2.19
C LEU A 160 11.68 -11.01 -2.03
N TYR A 161 11.72 -10.48 -0.81
CA TYR A 161 12.56 -9.35 -0.42
C TYR A 161 13.44 -9.73 0.77
N ARG A 162 14.58 -9.05 0.90
CA ARG A 162 15.42 -9.19 2.10
C ARG A 162 14.68 -8.60 3.30
N LYS A 163 14.40 -9.44 4.29
CA LYS A 163 13.72 -9.09 5.53
C LYS A 163 14.64 -9.37 6.72
N ILE A 164 14.67 -8.46 7.68
CA ILE A 164 15.37 -8.67 8.95
C ILE A 164 14.35 -8.52 10.07
N SER A 165 14.09 -9.61 10.81
CA SER A 165 13.10 -9.61 11.89
C SER A 165 13.73 -9.74 13.25
N LEU A 166 13.23 -8.94 14.18
CA LEU A 166 13.43 -9.09 15.60
C LEU A 166 12.41 -10.09 16.12
N MET A 167 12.85 -11.03 16.96
CA MET A 167 11.96 -11.91 17.70
C MET A 167 12.34 -11.96 19.18
N VAL A 168 11.32 -11.95 20.03
CA VAL A 168 11.47 -11.86 21.49
C VAL A 168 10.57 -12.89 22.16
N GLN A 169 11.05 -13.51 23.23
CA GLN A 169 10.21 -14.30 24.13
C GLN A 169 9.15 -13.40 24.79
N VAL A 170 7.90 -13.87 24.84
CA VAL A 170 6.84 -13.23 25.63
C VAL A 170 6.91 -13.75 27.06
N PRO A 171 7.15 -12.89 28.07
CA PRO A 171 7.26 -13.32 29.46
C PRO A 171 6.01 -14.04 29.96
N GLY A 172 6.20 -15.15 30.67
CA GLY A 172 5.09 -15.92 31.26
C GLY A 172 4.26 -16.74 30.27
N THR A 173 4.71 -16.91 29.03
CA THR A 173 4.05 -17.73 28.00
C THR A 173 5.08 -18.55 27.22
N SER A 174 4.65 -19.55 26.46
CA SER A 174 5.52 -20.29 25.51
C SER A 174 5.72 -19.56 24.17
N TYR A 175 5.08 -18.40 23.99
CA TYR A 175 5.03 -17.70 22.70
C TYR A 175 6.19 -16.72 22.52
N GLN A 176 6.52 -16.50 21.26
CA GLN A 176 7.42 -15.45 20.81
C GLN A 176 6.65 -14.55 19.85
N VAL A 177 6.94 -13.25 19.90
CA VAL A 177 6.43 -12.28 18.91
C VAL A 177 7.57 -11.85 18.02
N GLY A 178 7.32 -11.83 16.72
CA GLY A 178 8.32 -11.51 15.69
C GLY A 178 7.79 -10.52 14.65
N GLY A 179 8.68 -9.70 14.10
CA GLY A 179 8.35 -8.64 13.14
C GLY A 179 9.63 -7.99 12.62
N GLY A 180 9.58 -7.35 11.46
CA GLY A 180 10.81 -6.92 10.80
C GLY A 180 10.67 -5.86 9.74
N ILE A 181 11.81 -5.37 9.28
CA ILE A 181 11.95 -4.42 8.18
C ILE A 181 12.32 -5.14 6.89
N TYR A 182 11.93 -4.56 5.75
CA TYR A 182 12.42 -4.94 4.43
C TYR A 182 13.48 -3.95 3.97
N ASP A 183 14.74 -4.36 4.00
CA ASP A 183 15.88 -3.48 3.72
C ASP A 183 17.04 -4.25 3.08
N GLU A 184 17.64 -3.66 2.04
CA GLU A 184 18.71 -4.30 1.24
C GLU A 184 20.13 -3.98 1.74
N ALA A 185 20.31 -2.95 2.59
CA ALA A 185 21.62 -2.43 2.97
C ALA A 185 21.94 -2.57 4.46
N MET A 186 20.92 -2.58 5.33
CA MET A 186 21.08 -2.61 6.77
C MET A 186 21.78 -3.89 7.23
N SER A 187 22.81 -3.78 8.06
CA SER A 187 23.48 -4.93 8.63
C SER A 187 22.79 -5.39 9.92
N VAL A 188 22.72 -6.71 10.14
CA VAL A 188 22.22 -7.27 11.41
C VAL A 188 23.03 -6.73 12.60
N ARG A 189 24.35 -6.56 12.43
CA ARG A 189 25.23 -6.02 13.48
C ARG A 189 24.84 -4.60 13.90
N ASP A 190 24.39 -3.75 12.98
CA ASP A 190 23.96 -2.39 13.32
C ASP A 190 22.61 -2.40 14.04
N LEU A 191 21.70 -3.28 13.63
CA LEU A 191 20.42 -3.50 14.31
C LEU A 191 20.60 -4.02 15.74
N GLU A 192 21.56 -4.92 15.97
CA GLU A 192 21.90 -5.42 17.31
C GLU A 192 22.42 -4.32 18.25
N LYS A 193 22.98 -3.22 17.72
CA LYS A 193 23.38 -2.07 18.56
C LYS A 193 22.17 -1.29 19.06
N LEU A 194 21.05 -1.30 18.34
CA LEU A 194 19.81 -0.63 18.73
C LEU A 194 19.08 -1.34 19.87
N LEU A 195 19.46 -2.59 20.17
CA LEU A 195 18.95 -3.29 21.33
C LEU A 195 19.69 -2.90 22.62
N LYS A 196 20.81 -2.17 22.57
CA LYS A 196 21.63 -1.90 23.77
C LYS A 196 21.19 -0.66 24.56
#